data_AF-A0A1C6GVA7-F1
#
_entry.id   AF-A0A1C6GVA7-F1
#
_cell.length_a   1.000
_cell.length_b   1.000
_cell.length_c   1.000
_cell.angle_alpha   90.00
_cell.angle_beta   90.00
_cell.angle_gamma   90.00
#
_symmetry.space_group_name_H-M   'P 1'
#
loop_
_entity.id
_entity.type
_entity.pdbx_description
1 polymer ?
#
loop_
_entity_poly.entity_id
_entity_poly.type
_entity_poly.pdbx_seq_one_letter_code
_entity_poly.pdbx_strand_id
1 'polypeptide(L)' 'MSVKIEFDKNAFKQTVKQQATQALNKRTFDVECPHCHSEVKVPTGQNPCPKCGNIINLTLDINFK' A
#
# COMPACT_ATOMS: atom_id res chain seq x y z
N MET A 1 4.49 18.70 -40.27
CA MET A 1 4.25 19.18 -38.89
C MET A 1 4.91 18.20 -37.95
N SER A 2 5.87 18.64 -37.14
CA SER A 2 6.60 17.77 -36.22
C SER A 2 6.01 17.94 -34.82
N VAL A 3 5.15 17.00 -34.41
CA VAL A 3 4.59 17.00 -33.05
C VAL A 3 5.69 16.51 -32.10
N LYS A 4 6.32 17.44 -31.38
CA LYS A 4 7.19 17.10 -30.25
C LYS A 4 6.27 16.68 -29.10
N ILE A 5 6.18 15.39 -28.84
CA ILE A 5 5.51 14.88 -27.64
C ILE A 5 6.55 14.94 -26.52
N GLU A 6 6.51 16.00 -25.73
CA GLU A 6 7.29 16.13 -24.51
C GLU A 6 6.65 15.23 -23.44
N PHE A 7 7.16 14.00 -23.32
CA PHE A 7 6.75 13.09 -22.27
C PHE A 7 7.41 13.50 -20.95
N ASP A 8 6.66 14.22 -20.12
CA ASP A 8 7.00 14.54 -18.74
C ASP A 8 7.04 13.27 -17.88
N LYS A 9 8.19 12.57 -17.92
CA LYS A 9 8.45 11.36 -17.11
C LYS A 9 8.22 11.59 -15.61
N ASN A 10 8.39 12.82 -15.14
CA ASN A 10 8.22 13.16 -13.73
C ASN A 10 6.73 13.18 -13.31
N ALA A 11 5.87 13.80 -14.13
CA ALA A 11 4.43 13.79 -13.92
C ALA A 11 3.88 12.35 -13.97
N PHE A 12 4.33 11.56 -14.95
CA PHE A 12 3.96 10.16 -15.08
C PHE A 12 4.37 9.33 -13.86
N LYS A 13 5.62 9.47 -13.38
CA LYS A 13 6.08 8.79 -12.16
C LYS A 13 5.19 9.12 -10.96
N GLN A 14 4.85 10.39 -10.76
CA GLN A 14 4.01 10.80 -9.64
C GLN A 14 2.62 10.17 -9.70
N THR A 15 1.98 10.19 -10.87
CA THR A 15 0.66 9.58 -11.06
C THR A 15 0.69 8.07 -10.82
N VAL A 16 1.71 7.37 -11.33
CA VAL A 16 1.86 5.92 -11.11
C VAL A 16 2.06 5.61 -9.63
N LYS A 17 2.91 6.38 -8.93
CA LYS A 17 3.12 6.24 -7.48
C LYS A 17 1.83 6.42 -6.69
N GLN A 18 1.05 7.44 -7.02
CA GLN A 18 -0.24 7.71 -6.38
C GLN A 18 -1.25 6.59 -6.61
N GLN A 19 -1.38 6.09 -7.84
CA GLN A 19 -2.29 5.00 -8.14
C GLN A 19 -1.85 3.68 -7.48
N ALA A 20 -0.55 3.38 -7.52
CA ALA A 20 0.00 2.21 -6.83
C ALA A 20 -0.27 2.29 -5.32
N THR A 21 -0.03 3.44 -4.69
CA THR A 21 -0.32 3.66 -3.27
C THR A 21 -1.80 3.46 -2.95
N GLN A 22 -2.70 3.99 -3.78
CA GLN A 22 -4.14 3.81 -3.59
C GLN A 22 -4.56 2.34 -3.77
N ALA A 23 -4.00 1.64 -4.75
CA ALA A 23 -4.27 0.23 -4.97
C ALA A 23 -3.76 -0.64 -3.81
N LEU A 24 -2.58 -0.32 -3.27
CA LEU A 24 -2.01 -0.98 -2.10
C LEU A 24 -2.86 -0.73 -0.85
N ASN A 25 -3.31 0.51 -0.61
CA ASN A 25 -4.17 0.80 0.55
C ASN A 25 -5.53 0.10 0.50
N LYS A 26 -6.05 -0.20 -0.69
CA LYS A 26 -7.30 -0.96 -0.86
C LYS A 26 -7.11 -2.47 -0.75
N ARG A 27 -5.88 -2.96 -0.83
CA ARG A 27 -5.59 -4.40 -0.68
C ARG A 27 -5.41 -4.74 0.79
N THR A 28 -5.87 -5.93 1.14
CA THR A 28 -5.53 -6.57 2.40
C THR A 28 -4.25 -7.39 2.20
N PHE A 29 -3.39 -7.39 3.21
CA PHE A 29 -2.16 -8.15 3.21
C PHE A 29 -2.27 -9.23 4.29
N ASP A 30 -1.83 -10.44 3.95
CA ASP A 30 -1.64 -11.51 4.92
C ASP A 30 -0.44 -11.14 5.79
N VAL A 31 -0.73 -10.83 7.06
CA VAL A 31 0.28 -10.48 8.05
C VAL A 31 0.09 -11.35 9.26
N GLU A 32 1.20 -11.74 9.86
CA GLU A 32 1.18 -12.48 11.11
C GLU A 32 0.95 -11.51 12.26
N CYS A 33 -0.10 -11.74 13.05
CA CYS A 33 -0.37 -10.92 14.21
C CYS A 33 0.69 -11.18 15.29
N PRO A 34 1.44 -10.17 15.77
CA PRO A 34 2.51 -10.36 16.76
C PRO A 34 2.01 -10.78 18.15
N HIS A 35 0.70 -10.73 18.39
CA HIS A 35 0.09 -11.11 19.68
C HIS A 35 -0.37 -12.56 19.72
N CYS A 36 -0.87 -13.09 18.60
CA CYS A 36 -1.50 -14.41 18.54
C CYS A 36 -0.90 -15.33 17.47
N HIS A 37 0.12 -14.85 16.73
CA HIS A 37 0.78 -15.52 15.61
C HIS A 37 -0.20 -16.10 14.59
N SER A 38 -1.38 -15.49 14.47
CA SER A 38 -2.37 -15.89 13.49
C SER A 38 -2.15 -15.08 12.22
N GLU A 39 -2.16 -15.76 11.08
CA GLU A 39 -2.24 -15.12 9.78
C GLU A 39 -3.61 -14.44 9.65
N VAL A 40 -3.59 -13.12 9.48
CA VAL A 40 -4.78 -12.30 9.31
C VAL A 40 -4.62 -11.40 8.10
N LYS A 41 -5.71 -11.23 7.36
CA LYS A 41 -5.77 -10.32 6.21
C LYS A 41 -6.29 -8.97 6.69
N VAL A 42 -5.39 -8.02 6.88
CA VAL A 42 -5.77 -6.64 7.25
C VAL A 42 -5.27 -5.65 6.21
N PRO A 43 -6.01 -4.55 5.95
CA PRO A 43 -5.51 -3.47 5.13
C PRO A 43 -4.39 -2.71 5.86
N THR A 44 -3.76 -1.80 5.14
CA THR A 44 -2.80 -0.86 5.73
C THR A 44 -3.45 0.10 6.70
N GLY A 45 -2.70 0.44 7.74
CA GLY A 45 -3.16 1.29 8.84
C GLY A 45 -3.34 0.50 10.13
N GLN A 46 -4.12 1.07 11.04
CA GLN A 46 -4.42 0.48 12.34
C GLN A 46 -5.72 -0.29 12.27
N ASN A 47 -5.61 -1.62 12.25
CA ASN A 47 -6.74 -2.51 12.13
C ASN A 47 -6.76 -3.51 13.28
N PRO A 48 -7.91 -3.72 13.94
CA PRO A 48 -8.02 -4.73 14.98
C PRO A 48 -7.89 -6.13 14.36
N CYS A 49 -7.13 -6.99 15.03
CA CYS A 49 -6.97 -8.38 14.67
C CYS A 49 -8.30 -9.13 14.88
N PRO A 50 -8.86 -9.80 13.86
CA PRO A 50 -10.12 -10.54 13.98
C PRO A 50 -10.02 -11.79 14.86
N LYS A 51 -8.81 -12.22 15.23
CA LYS A 51 -8.57 -13.42 16.04
C LYS A 51 -8.44 -13.11 17.53
N CYS A 52 -7.68 -12.07 17.88
CA CYS A 52 -7.35 -11.74 19.27
C CYS A 52 -7.87 -10.37 19.73
N GLY A 53 -8.38 -9.54 18.82
CA GLY A 53 -8.86 -8.18 19.12
C GLY A 53 -7.76 -7.13 19.33
N ASN A 54 -6.48 -7.50 19.27
CA ASN A 54 -5.38 -6.54 19.40
C ASN A 54 -5.23 -5.66 18.16
N ILE A 55 -4.82 -4.40 18.34
CA ILE A 55 -4.57 -3.46 17.24
C ILE A 55 -3.31 -3.90 16.50
N ILE A 56 -3.43 -4.18 15.20
CA ILE A 56 -2.30 -4.39 14.30
C ILE A 56 -2.09 -3.09 13.52
N ASN A 57 -0.90 -2.52 13.63
CA ASN A 57 -0.50 -1.38 12.81
C ASN A 57 0.34 -1.87 11.63
N LEU A 58 -0.26 -1.96 10.45
CA LEU A 58 0.43 -2.31 9.22
C LEU A 58 0.79 -1.03 8.44
N THR A 59 2.03 -0.58 8.56
CA THR A 59 2.53 0.56 7.77
C THR A 59 3.25 0.03 6.52
N LEU A 60 2.71 0.35 5.34
CA LEU A 60 3.34 0.03 4.06
C LEU A 60 4.37 1.11 3.73
N ASP A 61 5.64 0.80 3.90
CA ASP A 61 6.73 1.66 3.48
C ASP A 61 6.94 1.53 1.96
N ILE A 62 6.30 2.41 1.20
CA ILE A 62 6.37 2.37 -0.26
C ILE A 62 7.61 3.13 -0.72
N ASN A 63 8.76 2.45 -0.67
CA ASN A 63 10.03 2.97 -1.14
C ASN A 63 10.12 2.89 -2.67
N PHE A 64 9.70 3.94 -3.37
CA PHE A 64 9.86 4.04 -4.82
C PHE A 64 11.29 4.50 -5.17
N LYS A 65 12.26 3.57 -5.16
CA LYS A 65 13.61 3.77 -5.70
C LYS A 65 13.57 4.10 -7.20
#